data_AF-A0A962CEP2-F1
#
_entry.id   AF-A0A962CEP2-F1
#
_cell.length_a   1.000
_cell.length_b   1.000
_cell.length_c   1.000
_cell.angle_alpha   90.00
_cell.angle_beta   90.00
_cell.angle_gamma   90.00
#
_symmetry.space_group_name_H-M   'P 1'
#
loop_
_entity.id
_entity.type
_entity.pdbx_description
1 polymer ?
#
loop_
_entity_poly.entity_id
_entity_poly.type
_entity_poly.pdbx_seq_one_letter_code
_entity_poly.pdbx_strand_id
1 'polypeptide(L)'
;LTLPHADREFVERFAGGFAELAAQHELALVGGDTTSGPLTVSVTAFGFVPTGAALRRDGAHIGDAVVVTGTIGDGAAGLCCAGAQGEDSAILASAPEAARARLRAHLDRPQPRIAIGESLRGRASACIDVSDGLVADLGHVARASGVGIEVESARIPASSAFVAAVAPDRRLALQLTGGDDYELAFTVAEDEAEALFGALRDTGVPVTRIGRVIRGSGVRVLDPDGSAVDVPRGGWEHFR
;
A
#
# COMPACT_ATOMS: atom_id res chain seq x y z
N LEU A 1 12.16 -20.73 5.21
CA LEU A 1 13.25 -20.06 4.46
C LEU A 1 13.89 -21.08 3.54
N THR A 2 13.86 -20.89 2.24
CA THR A 2 14.54 -21.75 1.27
C THR A 2 15.78 -21.04 0.75
N LEU A 3 16.94 -21.71 0.77
CA LEU A 3 18.21 -21.13 0.32
C LEU A 3 18.90 -22.01 -0.74
N PRO A 4 19.52 -21.42 -1.78
CA PRO A 4 20.17 -22.19 -2.83
C PRO A 4 21.44 -22.90 -2.35
N HIS A 5 22.09 -22.33 -1.34
CA HIS A 5 23.26 -22.87 -0.66
C HIS A 5 23.26 -22.36 0.78
N ALA A 6 23.96 -23.07 1.66
CA ALA A 6 24.16 -22.61 3.03
C ALA A 6 25.00 -21.32 3.02
N ASP A 7 24.41 -20.22 3.46
CA ASP A 7 25.06 -18.92 3.60
C ASP A 7 24.77 -18.36 4.99
N ARG A 8 25.77 -18.45 5.86
CA ARG A 8 25.65 -18.03 7.25
C ARG A 8 25.48 -16.51 7.38
N GLU A 9 26.22 -15.73 6.58
CA GLU A 9 26.19 -14.28 6.66
C GLU A 9 24.81 -13.75 6.23
N PHE A 10 24.27 -14.30 5.14
CA PHE A 10 22.92 -13.99 4.69
C PHE A 10 21.89 -14.27 5.79
N VAL A 11 21.95 -15.46 6.41
CA VAL A 11 20.99 -15.87 7.44
C VAL A 11 21.07 -14.96 8.66
N GLU A 12 22.28 -14.64 9.15
CA GLU A 12 22.46 -13.75 10.31
C GLU A 12 21.89 -12.35 10.03
N ARG A 13 22.13 -11.80 8.83
CA ARG A 13 21.60 -10.47 8.45
C ARG A 13 20.09 -10.48 8.22
N PHE A 14 19.56 -11.51 7.58
CA PHE A 14 18.12 -11.69 7.36
C PHE A 14 17.39 -11.82 8.71
N ALA A 15 17.88 -12.68 9.59
CA ALA A 15 17.31 -12.86 10.92
C ALA A 15 17.41 -11.59 11.77
N GLY A 16 18.50 -10.83 11.63
CA GLY A 16 18.66 -9.52 12.29
C GLY A 16 17.57 -8.52 11.87
N GLY A 17 17.34 -8.35 10.56
CA GLY A 17 16.29 -7.46 10.06
C GLY A 17 14.88 -7.95 10.42
N PHE A 18 14.65 -9.26 10.39
CA PHE A 18 13.38 -9.85 10.82
C PHE A 18 13.10 -9.58 12.30
N ALA A 19 14.11 -9.78 13.16
CA ALA A 19 14.01 -9.54 14.59
C ALA A 19 13.80 -8.06 14.93
N GLU A 20 14.44 -7.15 14.19
CA GLU A 20 14.27 -5.70 14.34
C GLU A 20 12.80 -5.30 14.16
N LEU A 21 12.17 -5.71 13.05
CA LEU A 21 10.76 -5.40 12.78
C LEU A 21 9.81 -6.14 13.72
N ALA A 22 10.10 -7.41 14.04
CA ALA A 22 9.29 -8.17 14.98
C ALA A 22 9.26 -7.54 16.37
N ALA A 23 10.40 -7.05 16.86
CA ALA A 23 10.49 -6.36 18.14
C ALA A 23 9.70 -5.05 18.16
N GLN A 24 9.71 -4.29 17.06
CA GLN A 24 8.95 -3.04 16.93
C GLN A 24 7.43 -3.24 17.06
N HIS A 25 6.93 -4.42 16.70
CA HIS A 25 5.50 -4.77 16.73
C HIS A 25 5.15 -5.84 17.77
N GLU A 26 6.04 -6.09 18.73
CA GLU A 26 5.85 -7.07 19.81
C GLU A 26 5.48 -8.48 19.29
N LEU A 27 5.99 -8.84 18.12
CA LEU A 27 5.78 -10.14 17.48
C LEU A 27 6.83 -11.15 17.94
N ALA A 28 6.37 -12.35 18.31
CA ALA A 28 7.24 -13.47 18.64
C ALA A 28 7.40 -14.43 17.45
N LEU A 29 8.65 -14.70 17.05
CA LEU A 29 8.95 -15.81 16.14
C LEU A 29 8.92 -17.13 16.93
N VAL A 30 7.83 -17.88 16.79
CA VAL A 30 7.59 -19.11 17.58
C VAL A 30 7.97 -20.41 16.87
N GLY A 31 8.42 -20.34 15.61
CA GLY A 31 8.82 -21.49 14.83
C GLY A 31 9.17 -21.13 13.40
N GLY A 32 9.68 -22.12 12.65
CA GLY A 32 10.03 -21.98 11.24
C GLY A 32 10.77 -23.22 10.74
N ASP A 33 10.93 -23.30 9.42
CA ASP A 33 11.70 -24.34 8.75
C ASP A 33 12.68 -23.71 7.75
N THR A 34 13.83 -24.37 7.57
CA THR A 34 14.83 -23.97 6.57
C THR A 34 15.17 -25.14 5.67
N THR A 35 15.08 -24.94 4.36
CA THR A 35 15.30 -25.99 3.37
C THR A 35 16.16 -25.49 2.19
N SER A 36 16.60 -26.41 1.33
CA SER A 36 17.42 -26.10 0.16
C SER A 36 16.58 -25.95 -1.11
N GLY A 37 16.88 -24.95 -1.92
CA GLY A 37 16.20 -24.65 -3.18
C GLY A 37 16.36 -23.18 -3.59
N PRO A 38 15.69 -22.69 -4.64
CA PRO A 38 15.71 -21.27 -4.99
C PRO A 38 15.31 -20.38 -3.80
N LEU A 39 15.96 -19.22 -3.66
CA LEU A 39 15.70 -18.30 -2.55
C LEU A 39 14.21 -17.99 -2.44
N THR A 40 13.59 -18.45 -1.36
CA THR A 40 12.16 -18.27 -1.10
C THR A 40 11.94 -17.97 0.37
N VAL A 41 11.24 -16.88 0.64
CA VAL A 41 10.85 -16.49 2.01
C VAL A 41 9.34 -16.64 2.12
N SER A 42 8.88 -17.47 3.06
CA SER A 42 7.47 -17.64 3.38
C SER A 42 7.31 -17.40 4.87
N VAL A 43 6.38 -16.50 5.21
CA VAL A 43 6.09 -16.08 6.58
C VAL A 43 4.61 -16.32 6.84
N THR A 44 4.28 -16.89 8.00
CA THR A 44 2.91 -16.98 8.49
C THR A 44 2.79 -16.10 9.72
N ALA A 45 1.93 -15.09 9.65
CA ALA A 45 1.64 -14.20 10.76
C ALA A 45 0.28 -14.54 11.38
N PHE A 46 0.22 -14.59 12.70
CA PHE A 46 -1.02 -14.76 13.46
C PHE A 46 -1.28 -13.50 14.27
N GLY A 47 -2.54 -13.06 14.27
CA GLY A 47 -3.00 -11.95 15.08
C GLY A 47 -4.34 -12.28 15.71
N PHE A 48 -4.69 -11.55 16.77
CA PHE A 48 -5.98 -11.66 17.43
C PHE A 48 -6.77 -10.38 17.21
N VAL A 49 -8.09 -10.52 17.06
CA VAL A 49 -9.02 -9.42 16.96
C VAL A 49 -10.20 -9.68 17.88
N PRO A 50 -10.78 -8.66 18.53
CA PRO A 50 -12.05 -8.82 19.21
C PRO A 50 -13.11 -9.38 18.27
N THR A 51 -13.99 -10.23 18.79
CA THR A 51 -15.06 -10.84 17.99
C THR A 51 -15.90 -9.76 17.31
N GLY A 52 -16.06 -9.87 15.99
CA GLY A 52 -16.84 -8.90 15.19
C GLY A 52 -16.12 -7.59 14.85
N ALA A 53 -14.88 -7.39 15.32
CA ALA A 53 -14.11 -6.16 15.08
C ALA A 53 -13.07 -6.28 13.95
N ALA A 54 -13.05 -7.40 13.23
CA ALA A 54 -12.16 -7.59 12.10
C ALA A 54 -12.51 -6.60 10.99
N LEU A 55 -11.52 -5.88 10.47
CA LEU A 55 -11.66 -5.11 9.25
C LEU A 55 -11.78 -6.07 8.06
N ARG A 56 -12.74 -5.81 7.18
CA ARG A 56 -13.05 -6.67 6.02
C ARG A 56 -13.12 -5.85 4.74
N ARG A 57 -13.13 -6.53 3.60
CA ARG A 57 -13.21 -5.89 2.27
C ARG A 57 -14.67 -5.70 1.79
N ASP A 58 -15.64 -6.34 2.44
CA ASP A 58 -17.02 -6.50 1.98
C ASP A 58 -18.05 -5.62 2.72
N GLY A 59 -17.60 -4.55 3.38
CA GLY A 59 -18.46 -3.68 4.17
C GLY A 59 -18.60 -2.25 3.67
N ALA A 60 -18.15 -1.91 2.45
CA ALA A 60 -18.24 -0.54 1.93
C ALA A 60 -19.68 -0.19 1.54
N HIS A 61 -20.14 1.01 1.91
CA HIS A 61 -21.49 1.49 1.61
C HIS A 61 -21.47 2.69 0.66
N ILE A 62 -22.53 2.82 -0.15
CA ILE A 62 -22.69 3.97 -1.04
C ILE A 62 -22.70 5.26 -0.23
N GLY A 63 -21.87 6.22 -0.63
CA GLY A 63 -21.71 7.49 0.07
C GLY A 63 -20.52 7.53 1.02
N ASP A 64 -19.91 6.39 1.36
CA ASP A 64 -18.70 6.37 2.17
C ASP A 64 -17.56 7.16 1.52
N ALA A 65 -16.78 7.86 2.32
CA ALA A 65 -15.51 8.43 1.92
C ALA A 65 -14.51 7.31 1.65
N VAL A 66 -13.70 7.45 0.60
CA VAL A 66 -12.57 6.55 0.31
C VAL A 66 -11.29 7.26 0.71
N VAL A 67 -10.46 6.58 1.51
CA VAL A 67 -9.33 7.17 2.23
C VAL A 67 -8.11 6.28 2.08
N VAL A 68 -6.92 6.89 1.99
CA VAL A 68 -5.63 6.18 2.08
C VAL A 68 -4.77 6.77 3.19
N THR A 69 -3.93 5.93 3.79
CA THR A 69 -2.85 6.37 4.68
C THR A 69 -1.60 6.76 3.89
N GLY A 70 -0.76 7.61 4.48
CA GLY A 70 0.56 7.95 3.98
C GLY A 70 0.57 8.49 2.55
N THR A 71 1.41 7.90 1.71
CA THR A 71 1.66 8.34 0.33
C THR A 71 1.67 7.14 -0.61
N ILE A 72 1.17 7.32 -1.83
CA ILE A 72 1.02 6.26 -2.82
C ILE A 72 2.03 6.47 -3.96
N GLY A 73 2.60 5.37 -4.47
CA GLY A 73 3.56 5.33 -5.58
C GLY A 73 5.04 5.32 -5.17
N ASP A 74 5.35 5.41 -3.87
CA ASP A 74 6.73 5.40 -3.37
C ASP A 74 7.39 4.03 -3.60
N GLY A 75 6.65 2.93 -3.43
CA GLY A 75 7.13 1.56 -3.66
C GLY A 75 7.59 1.34 -5.11
N ALA A 76 6.69 1.60 -6.07
CA ALA A 76 6.98 1.47 -7.49
C ALA A 76 8.11 2.39 -7.97
N ALA A 77 8.19 3.62 -7.48
CA ALA A 77 9.30 4.52 -7.79
C ALA A 77 10.62 4.01 -7.18
N GLY A 78 10.60 3.46 -5.97
CA GLY A 78 11.74 2.80 -5.34
C GLY A 78 12.26 1.62 -6.15
N LEU A 79 11.37 0.80 -6.71
CA LEU A 79 11.73 -0.33 -7.58
C LEU A 79 12.45 0.14 -8.84
N CYS A 80 11.97 1.21 -9.46
CA CYS A 80 12.62 1.79 -10.63
C CYS A 80 14.02 2.36 -10.29
N CYS A 81 14.18 2.96 -9.10
CA CYS A 81 15.50 3.38 -8.59
C CYS A 81 16.45 2.20 -8.31
N ALA A 82 15.93 1.01 -7.99
CA ALA A 82 16.72 -0.19 -7.73
C ALA A 82 17.27 -0.86 -9.00
N GLY A 83 16.96 -0.33 -10.19
CA GLY A 83 17.48 -0.82 -11.46
C GLY A 83 16.62 -1.91 -12.12
N ALA A 84 15.33 -1.99 -11.78
CA ALA A 84 14.38 -2.82 -12.52
C ALA A 84 14.40 -2.43 -14.02
N GLN A 85 14.41 -3.43 -14.92
CA GLN A 85 14.47 -3.21 -16.36
C GLN A 85 13.22 -2.45 -16.85
N GLY A 86 13.40 -1.31 -17.52
CA GLY A 86 12.30 -0.54 -18.12
C GLY A 86 12.63 0.93 -18.36
N GLU A 87 11.78 1.62 -19.13
CA GLU A 87 11.95 3.05 -19.47
C GLU A 87 11.97 3.96 -18.23
N ASP A 88 11.23 3.60 -17.17
CA ASP A 88 11.16 4.37 -15.92
C ASP A 88 12.48 4.37 -15.14
N SER A 89 13.27 3.30 -15.23
CA SER A 89 14.54 3.19 -14.48
C SER A 89 15.61 4.16 -15.00
N ALA A 90 15.65 4.39 -16.31
CA ALA A 90 16.58 5.35 -16.92
C ALA A 90 16.26 6.80 -16.53
N ILE A 91 14.97 7.14 -16.39
CA ILE A 91 14.52 8.48 -16.01
C ILE A 91 14.82 8.76 -14.54
N LEU A 92 14.50 7.79 -13.67
CA LEU A 92 14.73 7.89 -12.22
C LEU A 92 16.21 7.81 -11.84
N ALA A 93 17.09 7.40 -12.76
CA ALA A 93 18.53 7.49 -12.59
C ALA A 93 19.03 8.95 -12.43
N SER A 94 18.32 9.91 -13.01
CA SER A 94 18.66 11.34 -12.97
C SER A 94 18.07 12.12 -11.78
N ALA A 95 17.22 11.45 -10.98
CA ALA A 95 16.60 12.05 -9.80
C ALA A 95 17.64 12.43 -8.72
N PRO A 96 17.35 13.41 -7.85
CA PRO A 96 18.23 13.75 -6.73
C PRO A 96 18.52 12.52 -5.85
N GLU A 97 19.79 12.35 -5.46
CA GLU A 97 20.22 11.15 -4.70
C GLU A 97 19.45 10.99 -3.38
N ALA A 98 19.13 12.09 -2.70
CA ALA A 98 18.32 12.04 -1.48
C ALA A 98 16.90 11.52 -1.73
N ALA A 99 16.30 11.83 -2.88
CA ALA A 99 14.98 11.32 -3.26
C ALA A 99 15.06 9.82 -3.59
N ARG A 100 16.05 9.41 -4.39
CA ARG A 100 16.32 8.00 -4.71
C ARG A 100 16.53 7.16 -3.45
N ALA A 101 17.36 7.64 -2.52
CA ALA A 101 17.64 6.95 -1.27
C ALA A 101 16.37 6.78 -0.41
N ARG A 102 15.51 7.81 -0.34
CA ARG A 102 14.25 7.73 0.39
C ARG A 102 13.26 6.74 -0.24
N LEU A 103 13.11 6.77 -1.56
CA LEU A 103 12.24 5.83 -2.29
C LEU A 103 12.74 4.39 -2.17
N ARG A 104 14.05 4.18 -2.25
CA ARG A 104 14.65 2.87 -2.04
C ARG A 104 14.45 2.37 -0.62
N ALA A 105 14.58 3.23 0.38
CA ALA A 105 14.30 2.87 1.76
C ALA A 105 12.83 2.49 1.99
N HIS A 106 11.90 3.14 1.29
CA HIS A 106 10.47 2.79 1.33
C HIS A 106 10.24 1.39 0.75
N LEU A 107 10.79 1.10 -0.44
CA LEU A 107 10.70 -0.23 -1.06
C LEU A 107 11.31 -1.34 -0.18
N ASP A 108 12.52 -1.12 0.34
CA ASP A 108 13.26 -2.16 1.06
C ASP A 108 12.71 -2.36 2.49
N ARG A 109 12.09 -1.33 3.09
CA ARG A 109 11.60 -1.32 4.48
C ARG A 109 10.26 -0.58 4.64
N PRO A 110 9.17 -1.05 3.98
CA PRO A 110 7.85 -0.45 4.14
C PRO A 110 7.38 -0.54 5.59
N GLN A 111 6.68 0.48 6.06
CA GLN A 111 6.24 0.60 7.46
C GLN A 111 4.77 0.17 7.60
N PRO A 112 4.47 -0.99 8.22
CA PRO A 112 3.11 -1.48 8.29
C PRO A 112 2.23 -0.59 9.19
N ARG A 113 1.01 -0.31 8.75
CA ARG A 113 0.10 0.63 9.41
C ARG A 113 -0.72 0.00 10.55
N ILE A 114 -0.05 -0.76 11.42
CA ILE A 114 -0.71 -1.56 12.48
C ILE A 114 -1.58 -0.69 13.39
N ALA A 115 -1.01 0.35 14.02
CA ALA A 115 -1.72 1.22 14.96
C ALA A 115 -2.94 1.93 14.33
N ILE A 116 -2.84 2.30 13.05
CA ILE A 116 -3.97 2.84 12.29
C ILE A 116 -5.03 1.77 12.10
N GLY A 117 -4.64 0.58 11.61
CA GLY A 117 -5.55 -0.55 11.46
C GLY A 117 -6.30 -0.91 12.74
N GLU A 118 -5.66 -0.80 13.91
CA GLU A 118 -6.34 -1.00 15.20
C GLU A 118 -7.36 0.10 15.49
N SER A 119 -7.01 1.35 15.19
CA SER A 119 -7.87 2.54 15.40
C SER A 119 -9.06 2.60 14.43
N LEU A 120 -8.98 1.90 13.29
CA LEU A 120 -10.07 1.79 12.31
C LEU A 120 -11.16 0.80 12.74
N ARG A 121 -10.89 -0.11 13.69
CA ARG A 121 -11.85 -1.15 14.11
C ARG A 121 -13.14 -0.53 14.62
N GLY A 122 -14.27 -0.98 14.08
CA GLY A 122 -15.60 -0.46 14.42
C GLY A 122 -15.91 0.94 13.88
N ARG A 123 -15.05 1.51 13.03
CA ARG A 123 -15.23 2.84 12.41
C ARG A 123 -15.12 2.79 10.89
N ALA A 124 -14.13 2.07 10.37
CA ALA A 124 -14.04 1.81 8.94
C ALA A 124 -15.09 0.79 8.51
N SER A 125 -15.73 1.05 7.36
CA SER A 125 -16.74 0.18 6.77
C SER A 125 -16.09 -0.95 5.95
N ALA A 126 -15.01 -0.66 5.22
CA ALA A 126 -14.13 -1.66 4.61
C ALA A 126 -12.67 -1.21 4.63
N CYS A 127 -11.73 -2.15 4.54
CA CYS A 127 -10.29 -1.87 4.51
C CYS A 127 -9.52 -2.94 3.73
N ILE A 128 -8.44 -2.50 3.09
CA ILE A 128 -7.43 -3.32 2.43
C ILE A 128 -6.07 -2.62 2.52
N ASP A 129 -4.98 -3.36 2.50
CA ASP A 129 -3.64 -2.83 2.24
C ASP A 129 -3.41 -2.61 0.73
N VAL A 130 -2.51 -1.68 0.38
CA VAL A 130 -2.14 -1.36 -1.00
C VAL A 130 -0.81 -2.03 -1.31
N SER A 131 -0.85 -3.23 -1.90
CA SER A 131 0.33 -4.03 -2.24
C SER A 131 0.49 -4.21 -3.74
N ASP A 132 -0.61 -4.37 -4.47
CA ASP A 132 -0.60 -4.65 -5.92
C ASP A 132 -0.92 -3.40 -6.75
N GLY A 133 -1.30 -2.31 -6.08
CA GLY A 133 -1.59 -1.00 -6.63
C GLY A 133 -2.99 -0.53 -6.30
N LEU A 134 -3.13 0.79 -6.11
CA LEU A 134 -4.33 1.40 -5.55
C LEU A 134 -5.62 0.98 -6.26
N VAL A 135 -5.62 0.93 -7.59
CA VAL A 135 -6.81 0.55 -8.38
C VAL A 135 -7.13 -0.93 -8.25
N ALA A 136 -6.12 -1.80 -8.22
CA ALA A 136 -6.30 -3.24 -8.07
C ALA A 136 -6.91 -3.57 -6.70
N ASP A 137 -6.32 -3.00 -5.64
CA ASP A 137 -6.71 -3.24 -4.26
C ASP A 137 -8.08 -2.62 -3.93
N LEU A 138 -8.36 -1.39 -4.34
CA LEU A 138 -9.73 -0.83 -4.26
C LEU A 138 -10.72 -1.64 -5.12
N GLY A 139 -10.26 -2.23 -6.23
CA GLY A 139 -11.06 -3.15 -7.04
C GLY A 139 -11.49 -4.39 -6.28
N HIS A 140 -10.67 -4.89 -5.35
CA HIS A 140 -11.04 -5.97 -4.44
C HIS A 140 -12.13 -5.55 -3.47
N VAL A 141 -12.03 -4.35 -2.88
CA VAL A 141 -13.07 -3.79 -1.99
C VAL A 141 -14.38 -3.58 -2.75
N ALA A 142 -14.33 -2.94 -3.91
CA ALA A 142 -15.50 -2.70 -4.77
C ALA A 142 -16.23 -4.01 -5.12
N ARG A 143 -15.47 -5.03 -5.52
CA ARG A 143 -16.03 -6.35 -5.87
C ARG A 143 -16.64 -7.06 -4.66
N ALA A 144 -15.92 -7.09 -3.53
CA ALA A 144 -16.38 -7.78 -2.34
C ALA A 144 -17.61 -7.12 -1.72
N SER A 145 -17.70 -5.79 -1.82
CA SER A 145 -18.83 -4.99 -1.29
C SER A 145 -19.99 -4.84 -2.30
N GLY A 146 -19.80 -5.19 -3.58
CA GLY A 146 -20.83 -5.02 -4.61
C GLY A 146 -21.15 -3.56 -4.97
N VAL A 147 -20.12 -2.69 -4.94
CA VAL A 147 -20.23 -1.24 -5.16
C VAL A 147 -19.25 -0.74 -6.22
N GLY A 148 -19.43 0.50 -6.66
CA GLY A 148 -18.42 1.23 -7.43
C GLY A 148 -17.59 2.14 -6.51
N ILE A 149 -16.37 2.45 -6.91
CA ILE A 149 -15.49 3.39 -6.21
C ILE A 149 -15.02 4.46 -7.19
N GLU A 150 -15.23 5.73 -6.85
CA GLU A 150 -14.65 6.87 -7.57
C GLU A 150 -13.43 7.38 -6.81
N VAL A 151 -12.30 7.52 -7.52
CA VAL A 151 -11.04 8.08 -7.02
C VAL A 151 -10.75 9.38 -7.79
N GLU A 152 -10.51 10.46 -7.05
CA GLU A 152 -10.10 11.76 -7.56
C GLU A 152 -8.57 11.79 -7.68
N SER A 153 -8.04 11.72 -8.91
CA SER A 153 -6.60 11.62 -9.17
C SER A 153 -5.79 12.75 -8.51
N ALA A 154 -6.31 13.97 -8.51
CA ALA A 154 -5.67 15.14 -7.91
C ALA A 154 -5.50 15.06 -6.39
N ARG A 155 -6.21 14.15 -5.71
CA ARG A 155 -6.19 13.99 -4.26
C ARG A 155 -5.27 12.87 -3.79
N ILE A 156 -4.74 12.04 -4.69
CA ILE A 156 -3.87 10.92 -4.32
C ILE A 156 -2.57 11.50 -3.72
N PRO A 157 -2.24 11.19 -2.45
CA PRO A 157 -1.09 11.78 -1.78
C PRO A 157 0.22 11.24 -2.37
N ALA A 158 1.18 12.12 -2.58
CA ALA A 158 2.52 11.81 -3.07
C ALA A 158 3.58 12.31 -2.10
N SER A 159 4.65 11.53 -1.89
CA SER A 159 5.77 11.99 -1.08
C SER A 159 6.59 13.06 -1.81
N SER A 160 7.31 13.89 -1.06
CA SER A 160 8.22 14.88 -1.67
C SER A 160 9.34 14.23 -2.48
N ALA A 161 9.80 13.03 -2.09
CA ALA A 161 10.80 12.29 -2.86
C ALA A 161 10.21 11.76 -4.18
N PHE A 162 8.99 11.24 -4.16
CA PHE A 162 8.29 10.83 -5.38
C PHE A 162 8.10 12.00 -6.33
N VAL A 163 7.62 13.15 -5.83
CA VAL A 163 7.47 14.37 -6.63
C VAL A 163 8.81 14.85 -7.21
N ALA A 164 9.89 14.77 -6.44
CA ALA A 164 11.23 15.18 -6.89
C ALA A 164 11.86 14.21 -7.92
N ALA A 165 11.50 12.93 -7.87
CA ALA A 165 12.11 11.90 -8.70
C ALA A 165 11.31 11.60 -9.98
N VAL A 166 9.97 11.66 -9.91
CA VAL A 166 9.08 11.21 -10.98
C VAL A 166 8.54 12.39 -11.78
N ALA A 167 8.68 12.31 -13.11
CA ALA A 167 8.14 13.30 -14.04
C ALA A 167 6.60 13.38 -13.95
N PRO A 168 5.99 14.59 -14.02
CA PRO A 168 4.55 14.77 -13.78
C PRO A 168 3.63 13.86 -14.58
N ASP A 169 3.95 13.58 -15.84
CA ASP A 169 3.21 12.74 -16.78
C ASP A 169 3.25 11.23 -16.44
N ARG A 170 4.20 10.81 -15.59
CA ARG A 170 4.35 9.41 -15.16
C ARG A 170 3.78 9.12 -13.78
N ARG A 171 3.56 10.16 -12.97
CA ARG A 171 3.15 10.04 -11.56
C ARG A 171 1.87 9.24 -11.40
N LEU A 172 0.84 9.62 -12.15
CA LEU A 172 -0.48 9.02 -11.99
C LEU A 172 -0.46 7.51 -12.31
N ALA A 173 0.24 7.10 -13.38
CA ALA A 173 0.35 5.68 -13.70
C ALA A 173 0.99 4.89 -12.55
N LEU A 174 2.13 5.36 -12.02
CA LEU A 174 2.80 4.72 -10.89
C LEU A 174 1.94 4.69 -9.62
N GLN A 175 1.16 5.75 -9.35
CA GLN A 175 0.29 5.80 -8.18
C GLN A 175 -0.95 4.88 -8.30
N LEU A 176 -1.45 4.67 -9.51
CA LEU A 176 -2.66 3.85 -9.72
C LEU A 176 -2.36 2.36 -9.79
N THR A 177 -1.22 1.99 -10.40
CA THR A 177 -0.91 0.60 -10.75
C THR A 177 0.39 0.07 -10.15
N GLY A 178 1.18 0.94 -9.52
CA GLY A 178 2.41 0.56 -8.84
C GLY A 178 2.11 -0.10 -7.49
N GLY A 179 2.81 -1.19 -7.19
CA GLY A 179 2.70 -1.90 -5.91
C GLY A 179 3.75 -1.48 -4.87
N ASP A 180 3.82 -2.28 -3.81
CA ASP A 180 4.77 -2.17 -2.69
C ASP A 180 4.68 -0.88 -1.85
N ASP A 181 3.50 -0.25 -1.78
CA ASP A 181 3.28 0.90 -0.87
C ASP A 181 3.00 0.47 0.58
N TYR A 182 2.27 -0.64 0.78
CA TYR A 182 1.84 -1.19 2.09
C TYR A 182 1.09 -0.17 2.98
N GLU A 183 0.46 0.83 2.36
CA GLU A 183 -0.49 1.72 2.98
C GLU A 183 -1.85 1.04 3.16
N LEU A 184 -2.74 1.59 3.98
CA LEU A 184 -4.13 1.15 4.07
C LEU A 184 -5.01 2.02 3.19
N ALA A 185 -5.83 1.39 2.35
CA ALA A 185 -7.00 1.97 1.70
C ALA A 185 -8.26 1.50 2.43
N PHE A 186 -9.10 2.44 2.85
CA PHE A 186 -10.31 2.12 3.61
C PHE A 186 -11.47 3.04 3.28
N THR A 187 -12.67 2.60 3.64
CA THR A 187 -13.90 3.37 3.52
C THR A 187 -14.46 3.68 4.90
N VAL A 188 -15.13 4.82 5.03
CA VAL A 188 -15.77 5.28 6.27
C VAL A 188 -16.99 6.11 5.93
N ALA A 189 -18.02 6.08 6.77
CA ALA A 189 -19.19 6.93 6.60
C ALA A 189 -18.77 8.41 6.51
N GLU A 190 -19.35 9.15 5.56
CA GLU A 190 -18.95 10.53 5.24
C GLU A 190 -19.06 11.47 6.46
N ASP A 191 -20.05 11.26 7.32
CA ASP A 191 -20.29 12.02 8.55
C ASP A 191 -19.34 11.65 9.70
N GLU A 192 -18.67 10.49 9.63
CA GLU A 192 -17.65 10.06 10.60
C GLU A 192 -16.22 10.39 10.17
N ALA A 193 -16.00 10.69 8.89
CA ALA A 193 -14.67 10.82 8.30
C ALA A 193 -13.77 11.83 9.03
N GLU A 194 -14.25 13.05 9.27
CA GLU A 194 -13.46 14.11 9.92
C GLU A 194 -13.11 13.76 11.38
N ALA A 195 -14.05 13.14 12.10
CA ALA A 195 -13.81 12.67 13.46
C ALA A 195 -12.79 11.52 13.49
N LEU A 196 -12.79 10.66 12.48
CA LEU A 196 -11.78 9.63 12.31
C LEU A 196 -10.41 10.22 11.99
N PHE A 197 -10.33 11.17 11.07
CA PHE A 197 -9.07 11.84 10.73
C PHE A 197 -8.47 12.56 11.92
N GLY A 198 -9.30 13.22 12.73
CA GLY A 198 -8.89 13.82 14.01
C GLY A 198 -8.24 12.80 14.96
N ALA A 199 -8.85 11.63 15.13
CA ALA A 199 -8.34 10.58 16.00
C ALA A 199 -7.03 9.94 15.48
N LEU A 200 -6.81 9.95 14.17
CA LEU A 200 -5.60 9.37 13.55
C LEU A 200 -4.40 10.33 13.55
N ARG A 201 -4.57 11.60 13.90
CA ARG A 201 -3.48 12.60 13.88
C ARG A 201 -2.29 12.19 14.75
N ASP A 202 -2.56 11.61 15.91
CA ASP A 202 -1.52 11.24 16.87
C ASP A 202 -0.68 10.03 16.41
N THR A 203 -1.10 9.33 15.35
CA THR A 203 -0.30 8.26 14.73
C THR A 203 0.87 8.80 13.91
N GLY A 204 0.88 10.10 13.59
CA GLY A 204 1.92 10.74 12.79
C GLY A 204 1.90 10.37 11.30
N VAL A 205 0.95 9.55 10.86
CA VAL A 205 0.77 9.16 9.46
C VAL A 205 -0.39 9.97 8.88
N PRO A 206 -0.18 10.73 7.79
CA PRO A 206 -1.26 11.44 7.11
C PRO A 206 -2.35 10.47 6.64
N VAL A 207 -3.60 10.91 6.71
CA VAL A 207 -4.72 10.24 6.05
C VAL A 207 -5.36 11.20 5.08
N THR A 208 -5.63 10.71 3.87
CA THR A 208 -6.11 11.55 2.77
C THR A 208 -7.37 10.94 2.19
N ARG A 209 -8.47 11.68 2.22
CA ARG A 209 -9.65 11.34 1.42
C ARG A 209 -9.30 11.51 -0.06
N ILE A 210 -9.46 10.44 -0.82
CA ILE A 210 -9.16 10.38 -2.25
C ILE A 210 -10.40 10.17 -3.12
N GLY A 211 -11.58 10.02 -2.53
CA GLY A 211 -12.80 9.85 -3.30
C GLY A 211 -13.98 9.39 -2.48
N ARG A 212 -14.85 8.59 -3.10
CA ARG A 212 -16.10 8.11 -2.51
C ARG A 212 -16.58 6.79 -3.11
N VAL A 213 -17.40 6.07 -2.34
CA VAL A 213 -18.12 4.89 -2.81
C VAL A 213 -19.41 5.32 -3.50
N ILE A 214 -19.69 4.73 -4.66
CA ILE A 214 -20.85 5.04 -5.51
C ILE A 214 -21.65 3.79 -5.87
N ARG A 215 -22.85 4.00 -6.42
CA ARG A 215 -23.57 2.91 -7.10
C ARG A 215 -22.81 2.48 -8.35
N GLY A 216 -22.73 1.18 -8.58
CA GLY A 216 -22.06 0.61 -9.75
C GLY A 216 -21.12 -0.51 -9.38
N SER A 217 -20.06 -0.67 -10.16
CA SER A 217 -19.06 -1.72 -9.97
C SER A 217 -17.69 -1.24 -10.43
N GLY A 218 -16.63 -1.75 -9.79
CA GLY A 218 -15.26 -1.45 -10.18
C GLY A 218 -14.79 -0.07 -9.71
N VAL A 219 -13.61 0.32 -10.17
CA VAL A 219 -12.97 1.59 -9.81
C VAL A 219 -12.97 2.51 -11.01
N ARG A 220 -13.38 3.76 -10.81
CA ARG A 220 -13.27 4.85 -11.79
C ARG A 220 -12.34 5.91 -11.23
N VAL A 221 -11.33 6.28 -12.01
CA VAL A 221 -10.45 7.40 -11.66
C VAL A 221 -10.92 8.64 -12.42
N LEU A 222 -11.01 9.77 -11.73
CA LEU A 222 -11.44 11.05 -12.26
C LEU A 222 -10.26 12.03 -12.32
N ASP A 223 -10.12 12.73 -13.43
CA ASP A 223 -9.21 13.88 -13.54
C ASP A 223 -9.79 15.13 -12.83
N PRO A 224 -9.03 16.23 -12.72
CA PRO A 224 -9.52 17.46 -12.10
C PRO A 224 -10.77 18.05 -12.78
N ASP A 225 -11.00 17.75 -14.06
CA ASP A 225 -12.15 18.22 -14.83
C ASP A 225 -13.37 17.29 -14.66
N GLY A 226 -13.22 16.19 -13.90
CA GLY A 226 -14.27 15.20 -13.64
C GLY A 226 -14.43 14.16 -14.75
N SER A 227 -13.53 14.14 -15.74
CA SER A 227 -13.53 13.13 -16.80
C SER A 227 -12.88 11.85 -16.31
N ALA A 228 -13.33 10.71 -16.84
CA ALA A 228 -12.73 9.43 -16.51
C ALA A 228 -11.32 9.34 -17.11
N VAL A 229 -10.34 9.00 -16.27
CA VAL A 229 -8.98 8.67 -16.71
C VAL A 229 -8.96 7.22 -17.17
N ASP A 230 -8.40 6.99 -18.35
CA ASP A 230 -8.05 5.63 -18.79
C ASP A 230 -6.92 5.10 -17.90
N VAL A 231 -7.28 4.24 -16.95
CA VAL A 231 -6.31 3.54 -16.13
C VAL A 231 -5.63 2.48 -17.00
N PRO A 232 -4.30 2.53 -17.19
CA PRO A 232 -3.58 1.44 -17.83
C PRO A 232 -3.94 0.13 -17.12
N ARG A 233 -4.20 -0.96 -17.85
CA ARG A 233 -4.43 -2.27 -17.21
C ARG A 233 -3.21 -2.59 -16.33
N GLY A 234 -3.35 -2.55 -15.00
CA GLY A 234 -2.19 -2.63 -14.13
C GLY A 234 -2.56 -2.82 -12.66
N GLY A 235 -2.32 -4.04 -12.20
CA GLY A 235 -1.94 -4.38 -10.84
C GLY A 235 -0.97 -5.56 -10.97
N TRP A 236 -0.13 -5.81 -9.96
CA TRP A 236 0.76 -6.96 -10.01
C TRP A 236 -0.05 -8.27 -10.04
N GLU A 237 0.25 -9.16 -10.99
CA GLU A 237 -0.35 -10.49 -11.10
C GLU A 237 0.75 -11.52 -11.38
N HIS A 238 0.94 -12.50 -10.49
CA HIS A 238 2.05 -13.47 -10.56
C HIS A 238 2.11 -14.34 -11.82
N PHE A 239 0.99 -14.50 -12.56
CA PHE A 239 0.87 -15.45 -13.66
C PHE A 239 0.37 -14.80 -14.98
N ARG A 240 0.56 -13.49 -15.14
CA ARG A 240 0.26 -12.78 -16.39
C ARG A 240 1.47 -12.69 -17.32
#